data_AF-A0A8T2ITJ1-F1
#
_entry.id   AF-A0A8T2ITJ1-F1
#
_cell.length_a   1.000
_cell.length_b   1.000
_cell.length_c   1.000
_cell.angle_alpha   90.00
_cell.angle_beta   90.00
_cell.angle_gamma   90.00
#
_symmetry.space_group_name_H-M   'P 1'
#
loop_
_entity.id
_entity.type
_entity.pdbx_description
1 polymer ?
#
loop_
_entity_poly.entity_id
_entity_poly.type
_entity_poly.pdbx_seq_one_letter_code
_entity_poly.pdbx_strand_id
1 'polypeptide(L)'
;MGKEFWQRMSLWVDKGTVPLAGTDGETTTQGLDGLAERCAQYKKDGADFAKWRCVLKISDSAPSNLAIIENANVLARYASICQQNGLVPIVEPEILSDGSHDLQRCQYATEKVLSAVYAALIQHHVYLEGTLLKPNMVTGGQSCSQKFTPEEVAMATVTALRRTVPSAVPGICFLSGGQSEEEASLNLNAMNRCSLLRPWRVSFSYGRALQASALSAWKGKTENEKAAQEAFLKRAKINGKASIGQYVPSGSSDTTSSQSLFQPSYTY
;
A
#
# COMPACT_ATOMS: atom_id res chain seq x y z
N MET A 1 6.75 16.75 -23.70
CA MET A 1 6.97 16.76 -22.24
C MET A 1 7.46 15.36 -21.87
N GLY A 2 8.79 15.17 -21.82
CA GLY A 2 9.44 13.86 -21.91
C GLY A 2 9.36 13.02 -20.63
N LYS A 3 9.60 11.72 -20.77
CA LYS A 3 9.69 10.70 -19.70
C LYS A 3 10.53 11.10 -18.48
N GLU A 4 11.41 12.10 -18.63
CA GLU A 4 12.28 12.65 -17.59
C GLU A 4 11.55 13.39 -16.45
N PHE A 5 10.36 13.94 -16.66
CA PHE A 5 9.67 14.69 -15.60
C PHE A 5 9.09 13.77 -14.51
N TRP A 6 8.60 12.59 -14.89
CA TRP A 6 8.05 11.61 -13.95
C TRP A 6 9.13 10.85 -13.17
N GLN A 7 10.36 10.79 -13.68
CA GLN A 7 11.50 10.22 -12.96
C GLN A 7 11.98 11.08 -11.78
N ARG A 8 11.58 12.36 -11.70
CA ARG A 8 12.07 13.29 -10.68
C ARG A 8 11.34 13.22 -9.34
N MET A 9 10.20 12.54 -9.23
CA MET A 9 9.38 12.59 -8.01
C MET A 9 8.75 11.26 -7.56
N SER A 10 9.16 10.13 -8.14
CA SER A 10 8.75 8.81 -7.65
C SER A 10 9.88 7.78 -7.79
N LEU A 11 10.55 7.47 -6.68
CA LEU A 11 11.59 6.44 -6.57
C LEU A 11 10.97 5.05 -6.36
N TRP A 12 10.39 4.52 -7.42
CA TRP A 12 10.17 3.08 -7.50
C TRP A 12 11.52 2.45 -7.81
N VAL A 13 12.14 1.86 -6.79
CA VAL A 13 13.50 1.34 -6.92
C VAL A 13 13.54 -0.17 -7.12
N ASP A 14 12.44 -0.87 -6.83
CA ASP A 14 12.26 -2.25 -7.25
C ASP A 14 12.20 -2.38 -8.78
N LYS A 15 12.49 -3.58 -9.29
CA LYS A 15 12.47 -3.92 -10.71
C LYS A 15 11.37 -4.95 -11.01
N GLY A 16 10.27 -4.89 -10.25
CA GLY A 16 9.12 -5.80 -10.39
C GLY A 16 9.30 -7.17 -9.72
N THR A 17 8.27 -7.99 -9.83
CA THR A 17 8.20 -9.32 -9.23
C THR A 17 8.75 -10.40 -10.16
N VAL A 18 9.27 -11.48 -9.58
CA VAL A 18 9.73 -12.68 -10.25
C VAL A 18 9.15 -13.93 -9.56
N PRO A 19 8.84 -15.00 -10.30
CA PRO A 19 8.24 -16.20 -9.72
C PRO A 19 9.20 -16.94 -8.79
N LEU A 20 8.67 -17.51 -7.70
CA LEU A 20 9.39 -18.42 -6.82
C LEU A 20 9.20 -19.86 -7.30
N ALA A 21 10.28 -20.49 -7.78
CA ALA A 21 10.25 -21.88 -8.22
C ALA A 21 9.82 -22.81 -7.08
N GLY A 22 8.98 -23.81 -7.40
CA GLY A 22 8.44 -24.75 -6.41
C GLY A 22 7.28 -24.21 -5.58
N THR A 23 6.80 -22.99 -5.86
CA THR A 23 5.56 -22.46 -5.29
C THR A 23 4.43 -22.49 -6.32
N ASP A 24 3.19 -22.50 -5.84
CA ASP A 24 2.03 -22.28 -6.71
C ASP A 24 1.93 -20.78 -6.98
N GLY A 25 2.55 -20.28 -8.05
CA GLY A 25 2.38 -18.92 -8.56
C GLY A 25 2.62 -17.80 -7.53
N GLU A 26 3.56 -17.99 -6.60
CA GLU A 26 4.02 -16.94 -5.69
C GLU A 26 5.26 -16.24 -6.24
N THR A 27 5.54 -15.04 -5.72
CA THR A 27 6.62 -14.20 -6.22
C THR A 27 7.52 -13.68 -5.12
N THR A 28 8.75 -13.33 -5.47
CA THR A 28 9.58 -12.35 -4.75
C THR A 28 9.78 -11.13 -5.63
N THR A 29 10.44 -10.08 -5.14
CA THR A 29 10.71 -8.85 -5.88
C THR A 29 12.20 -8.69 -6.10
N GLN A 30 12.59 -8.26 -7.31
CA GLN A 30 13.99 -8.04 -7.68
C GLN A 30 14.35 -6.55 -7.68
N GLY A 31 15.65 -6.24 -7.72
CA GLY A 31 16.15 -4.86 -7.85
C GLY A 31 17.27 -4.46 -6.88
N LEU A 32 17.80 -5.38 -6.07
CA LEU A 32 18.86 -5.06 -5.11
C LEU A 32 20.20 -4.79 -5.79
N ASP A 33 20.44 -5.39 -6.95
CA ASP A 33 21.67 -5.18 -7.72
C ASP A 33 21.79 -3.72 -8.17
N GLY A 34 22.87 -3.08 -7.72
CA GLY A 34 23.15 -1.66 -7.96
C GLY A 34 22.21 -0.71 -7.19
N LEU A 35 21.49 -1.19 -6.17
CA LEU A 35 20.54 -0.35 -5.44
C LEU A 35 21.22 0.77 -4.67
N ALA A 36 22.38 0.52 -4.05
CA ALA A 36 23.08 1.54 -3.27
C ALA A 36 23.50 2.73 -4.15
N GLU A 37 24.07 2.47 -5.33
CA GLU A 37 24.48 3.49 -6.29
C GLU A 37 23.28 4.28 -6.81
N ARG A 38 22.18 3.59 -7.11
CA ARG A 38 20.92 4.23 -7.52
C ARG A 38 20.37 5.11 -6.40
N CYS A 39 20.32 4.63 -5.16
CA CYS A 39 19.86 5.41 -4.00
C CYS A 39 20.73 6.66 -3.77
N ALA A 40 22.05 6.52 -3.83
CA ALA A 40 22.97 7.66 -3.71
C ALA A 40 22.73 8.70 -4.82
N GLN A 41 22.52 8.24 -6.06
CA GLN A 41 22.23 9.13 -7.18
C GLN A 41 20.88 9.83 -6.99
N TYR A 42 19.83 9.08 -6.66
CA TYR A 42 18.52 9.68 -6.43
C TYR A 42 18.51 10.67 -5.27
N LYS A 43 19.29 10.42 -4.22
CA LYS A 43 19.46 11.36 -3.11
C LYS A 43 20.09 12.67 -3.59
N LYS A 44 21.12 12.61 -4.46
CA LYS A 44 21.70 13.81 -5.12
C LYS A 44 20.69 14.52 -6.01
N ASP A 45 19.78 13.78 -6.64
CA ASP A 45 18.73 14.32 -7.51
C ASP A 45 17.52 14.89 -6.72
N GLY A 46 17.54 14.82 -5.39
CA GLY A 46 16.55 15.44 -4.50
C GLY A 46 15.49 14.50 -3.91
N ALA A 47 15.65 13.19 -4.04
CA ALA A 47 14.75 12.24 -3.40
C ALA A 47 15.04 12.08 -1.90
N ASP A 48 13.98 11.97 -1.09
CA ASP A 48 14.10 11.76 0.35
C ASP A 48 13.48 10.44 0.84
N PHE A 49 12.74 9.75 -0.03
CA PHE A 49 12.15 8.45 0.27
C PHE A 49 12.15 7.57 -0.98
N ALA A 50 12.08 6.26 -0.77
CA ALA A 50 11.96 5.26 -1.82
C ALA A 50 10.78 4.34 -1.53
N LYS A 51 10.37 3.55 -2.52
CA LYS A 51 9.31 2.55 -2.37
C LYS A 51 9.74 1.22 -3.00
N TRP A 52 9.43 0.13 -2.33
CA TRP A 52 9.64 -1.23 -2.83
C TRP A 52 8.42 -2.10 -2.56
N ARG A 53 7.83 -2.64 -3.63
CA ARG A 53 6.63 -3.48 -3.54
C ARG A 53 6.97 -4.96 -3.57
N CYS A 54 6.50 -5.69 -2.56
CA CYS A 54 6.40 -7.15 -2.57
C CYS A 54 4.94 -7.56 -2.70
N VAL A 55 4.70 -8.72 -3.31
CA VAL A 55 3.35 -9.22 -3.59
C VAL A 55 3.19 -10.61 -3.02
N LEU A 56 2.16 -10.77 -2.20
CA LEU A 56 1.73 -12.03 -1.63
C LEU A 56 0.27 -12.28 -1.97
N LYS A 57 -0.16 -13.54 -1.99
CA LYS A 57 -1.54 -13.93 -2.30
C LYS A 57 -2.12 -14.80 -1.21
N ILE A 58 -3.45 -14.81 -1.11
CA ILE A 58 -4.19 -15.72 -0.23
C ILE A 58 -4.83 -16.80 -1.10
N SER A 59 -4.52 -18.06 -0.78
CA SER A 59 -5.21 -19.24 -1.32
C SER A 59 -5.25 -20.34 -0.25
N ASP A 60 -5.64 -21.54 -0.65
CA ASP A 60 -5.63 -22.71 0.23
C ASP A 60 -4.21 -23.05 0.72
N SER A 61 -3.19 -22.80 -0.12
CA SER A 61 -1.78 -23.10 0.15
C SER A 61 -0.88 -21.86 0.30
N ALA A 62 -1.40 -20.66 0.01
CA ALA A 62 -0.66 -19.39 0.04
C ALA A 62 -1.22 -18.39 1.08
N PRO A 63 -0.40 -17.49 1.63
CA PRO A 63 1.02 -17.34 1.35
C PRO A 63 1.85 -18.45 2.01
N SER A 64 2.74 -19.08 1.26
CA SER A 64 3.63 -20.13 1.78
C SER A 64 4.68 -19.52 2.69
N ASN A 65 5.27 -20.36 3.55
CA ASN A 65 6.36 -19.92 4.41
C ASN A 65 7.57 -19.40 3.61
N LEU A 66 7.84 -20.01 2.45
CA LEU A 66 8.91 -19.57 1.55
C LEU A 66 8.64 -18.14 1.04
N ALA A 67 7.44 -17.88 0.51
CA ALA A 67 7.08 -16.56 0.01
C ALA A 67 7.12 -15.49 1.10
N ILE A 68 6.64 -15.80 2.31
CA ILE A 68 6.69 -14.86 3.44
C ILE A 68 8.14 -14.50 3.79
N ILE A 69 9.01 -15.50 3.99
CA ILE A 69 10.39 -15.27 4.41
C ILE A 69 11.18 -14.51 3.34
N GLU A 70 11.03 -14.91 2.08
CA GLU A 70 11.79 -14.31 0.98
C GLU A 70 11.40 -12.83 0.77
N ASN A 71 10.10 -12.51 0.77
CA ASN A 71 9.64 -11.13 0.64
C ASN A 71 9.99 -10.28 1.87
N ALA A 72 9.93 -10.84 3.08
CA ALA A 72 10.36 -10.14 4.29
C ALA A 72 11.86 -9.81 4.24
N ASN A 73 12.70 -10.77 3.83
CA ASN A 73 14.14 -10.61 3.74
C ASN A 73 14.54 -9.58 2.66
N VAL A 74 13.91 -9.61 1.48
CA VAL A 74 14.24 -8.64 0.42
C VAL A 74 13.82 -7.21 0.80
N LEU A 75 12.67 -7.03 1.46
CA LEU A 75 12.24 -5.74 2.00
C LEU A 75 13.23 -5.20 3.04
N ALA A 76 13.73 -6.06 3.91
CA ALA A 76 14.70 -5.66 4.93
C ALA A 76 16.04 -5.23 4.33
N ARG A 77 16.56 -5.98 3.34
CA ARG A 77 17.76 -5.58 2.58
C ARG A 77 17.58 -4.25 1.86
N TYR A 78 16.45 -4.09 1.17
CA TYR A 78 16.08 -2.83 0.51
C TYR A 78 16.06 -1.65 1.50
N ALA A 79 15.41 -1.83 2.64
CA ALA A 79 15.27 -0.78 3.65
C ALA A 79 16.63 -0.36 4.24
N SER A 80 17.49 -1.34 4.57
CA SER A 80 18.85 -1.08 5.04
C SER A 80 19.65 -0.26 4.02
N ILE A 81 19.62 -0.64 2.74
CA ILE A 81 20.35 0.08 1.68
C ILE A 81 19.81 1.51 1.50
N CYS A 82 18.50 1.72 1.58
CA CYS A 82 17.92 3.06 1.52
C CYS A 82 18.40 3.96 2.65
N GLN A 83 18.38 3.45 3.89
CA GLN A 83 18.79 4.23 5.06
C GLN A 83 20.27 4.61 5.02
N GLN A 84 21.14 3.70 4.56
CA GLN A 84 22.57 4.00 4.36
C GLN A 84 22.81 5.15 3.36
N ASN A 85 21.86 5.40 2.46
CA ASN A 85 21.93 6.44 1.44
C ASN A 85 21.02 7.64 1.72
N GLY A 86 20.50 7.76 2.96
CA GLY A 86 19.68 8.91 3.38
C GLY A 86 18.29 8.97 2.75
N LEU A 87 17.74 7.82 2.34
CA LEU A 87 16.37 7.69 1.86
C LEU A 87 15.51 6.94 2.89
N VAL A 88 14.32 7.46 3.19
CA VAL A 88 13.31 6.76 3.99
C VAL A 88 12.69 5.63 3.16
N PRO A 89 12.82 4.35 3.55
CA PRO A 89 12.18 3.26 2.84
C PRO A 89 10.70 3.14 3.19
N ILE A 90 9.84 3.14 2.17
CA ILE A 90 8.46 2.69 2.27
C ILE A 90 8.43 1.19 2.02
N VAL A 91 8.16 0.42 3.07
CA VAL A 91 8.09 -1.04 3.07
C VAL A 91 6.67 -1.46 2.66
N GLU A 92 6.50 -2.03 1.46
CA GLU A 92 5.19 -2.37 0.88
C GLU A 92 5.03 -3.91 0.70
N PRO A 93 4.64 -4.67 1.75
CA PRO A 93 4.28 -6.08 1.64
C PRO A 93 2.78 -6.21 1.30
N GLU A 94 2.43 -6.06 0.03
CA GLU A 94 1.03 -6.12 -0.40
C GLU A 94 0.52 -7.56 -0.45
N ILE A 95 -0.50 -7.86 0.37
CA ILE A 95 -1.31 -9.06 0.20
C ILE A 95 -2.49 -8.73 -0.72
N LEU A 96 -2.56 -9.43 -1.85
CA LEU A 96 -3.59 -9.23 -2.86
C LEU A 96 -4.98 -9.62 -2.33
N SER A 97 -5.99 -8.86 -2.77
CA SER A 97 -7.40 -9.14 -2.47
C SER A 97 -8.01 -10.21 -3.37
N ASP A 98 -7.26 -10.81 -4.30
CA ASP A 98 -7.75 -11.88 -5.16
C ASP A 98 -8.27 -13.08 -4.35
N GLY A 99 -9.38 -13.67 -4.80
CA GLY A 99 -9.99 -14.86 -4.18
C GLY A 99 -11.29 -14.58 -3.42
N SER A 100 -11.81 -15.62 -2.76
CA SER A 100 -13.10 -15.64 -2.04
C SER A 100 -12.95 -15.68 -0.51
N HIS A 101 -11.73 -15.47 -0.01
CA HIS A 101 -11.43 -15.52 1.42
C HIS A 101 -12.21 -14.45 2.22
N ASP A 102 -12.51 -14.75 3.47
CA ASP A 102 -13.18 -13.81 4.37
C ASP A 102 -12.20 -12.81 5.01
N LEU A 103 -12.76 -11.88 5.78
CA LEU A 103 -12.01 -10.85 6.49
C LEU A 103 -11.00 -11.45 7.49
N GLN A 104 -11.39 -12.52 8.17
CA GLN A 104 -10.60 -13.20 9.20
C GLN A 104 -9.36 -13.87 8.60
N ARG A 105 -9.51 -14.51 7.43
CA ARG A 105 -8.38 -15.10 6.69
C ARG A 105 -7.40 -14.03 6.22
N CYS A 106 -7.89 -12.89 5.74
CA CYS A 106 -7.04 -11.76 5.39
C CYS A 106 -6.32 -11.19 6.62
N GLN A 107 -7.01 -11.07 7.76
CA GLN A 107 -6.40 -10.62 9.01
C GLN A 107 -5.28 -11.56 9.44
N TYR A 108 -5.53 -12.87 9.42
CA TYR A 108 -4.55 -13.90 9.76
C TYR A 108 -3.31 -13.84 8.87
N ALA A 109 -3.50 -13.74 7.55
CA ALA A 109 -2.39 -13.63 6.61
C ALA A 109 -1.59 -12.34 6.84
N THR A 110 -2.28 -11.21 7.05
CA THR A 110 -1.67 -9.91 7.35
C THR A 110 -0.81 -9.97 8.62
N GLU A 111 -1.34 -10.55 9.71
CA GLU A 111 -0.60 -10.70 10.96
C GLU A 111 0.67 -11.56 10.78
N LYS A 112 0.58 -12.67 10.04
CA LYS A 112 1.73 -13.52 9.76
C LYS A 112 2.80 -12.79 8.94
N VAL A 113 2.40 -12.13 7.86
CA VAL A 113 3.32 -11.43 6.96
C VAL A 113 4.00 -10.27 7.68
N LEU A 114 3.24 -9.42 8.37
CA LEU A 114 3.83 -8.27 9.08
C LEU A 114 4.75 -8.70 10.22
N SER A 115 4.43 -9.78 10.92
CA SER A 115 5.35 -10.34 11.95
C SER A 115 6.69 -10.73 11.34
N ALA A 116 6.69 -11.42 10.19
CA ALA A 116 7.91 -11.81 9.50
C ALA A 116 8.68 -10.59 8.95
N VAL A 117 7.97 -9.60 8.40
CA VAL A 117 8.56 -8.36 7.90
C VAL A 117 9.30 -7.61 9.01
N TYR A 118 8.66 -7.37 10.16
CA TYR A 118 9.33 -6.66 11.25
C TYR A 118 10.45 -7.47 11.90
N ALA A 119 10.34 -8.80 11.98
CA ALA A 119 11.45 -9.65 12.40
C ALA A 119 12.67 -9.49 11.46
N ALA A 120 12.45 -9.49 10.14
CA ALA A 120 13.51 -9.28 9.17
C ALA A 120 14.09 -7.85 9.24
N LEU A 121 13.26 -6.81 9.35
CA LEU A 121 13.73 -5.43 9.49
C LEU A 121 14.66 -5.26 10.71
N ILE A 122 14.32 -5.87 11.85
CA ILE A 122 15.14 -5.85 13.06
C ILE A 122 16.46 -6.61 12.86
N GLN A 123 16.41 -7.80 12.23
CA GLN A 123 17.61 -8.59 11.95
C GLN A 123 18.59 -7.90 11.00
N HIS A 124 18.09 -7.06 10.09
CA HIS A 124 18.90 -6.23 9.20
C HIS A 124 19.25 -4.86 9.79
N HIS A 125 19.02 -4.65 11.10
CA HIS A 125 19.35 -3.43 11.83
C HIS A 125 18.69 -2.16 11.27
N VAL A 126 17.50 -2.30 10.69
CA VAL A 126 16.75 -1.16 10.14
C VAL A 126 16.25 -0.26 11.27
N TYR A 127 16.52 1.04 11.16
CA TYR A 127 16.05 2.06 12.10
C TYR A 127 14.56 2.36 11.85
N LEU A 128 13.66 1.79 12.65
CA LEU A 128 12.22 1.79 12.38
C LEU A 128 11.59 3.19 12.35
N GLU A 129 12.08 4.11 13.19
CA GLU A 129 11.65 5.51 13.24
C GLU A 129 11.91 6.25 11.91
N GLY A 130 12.87 5.77 11.12
CA GLY A 130 13.18 6.24 9.78
C GLY A 130 12.55 5.42 8.66
N THR A 131 11.41 4.76 8.89
CA THR A 131 10.69 3.96 7.88
C THR A 131 9.22 4.37 7.76
N LEU A 132 8.54 3.92 6.71
CA LEU A 132 7.08 3.91 6.62
C LEU A 132 6.61 2.53 6.19
N LEU A 133 5.45 2.10 6.70
CA LEU A 133 4.77 0.89 6.24
C LEU A 133 3.68 1.25 5.23
N LYS A 134 3.61 0.50 4.12
CA LYS A 134 2.52 0.58 3.15
C LYS A 134 1.87 -0.79 2.98
N PRO A 135 0.95 -1.19 3.88
CA PRO A 135 0.30 -2.48 3.83
C PRO A 135 -1.01 -2.38 3.04
N ASN A 136 -1.59 -3.53 2.69
CA ASN A 136 -3.01 -3.63 2.37
C ASN A 136 -3.87 -3.34 3.61
N MET A 137 -5.10 -2.87 3.38
CA MET A 137 -6.13 -2.97 4.42
C MET A 137 -6.55 -4.43 4.57
N VAL A 138 -7.07 -4.79 5.74
CA VAL A 138 -7.64 -6.13 5.97
C VAL A 138 -9.09 -6.10 5.46
N THR A 139 -9.33 -6.75 4.33
CA THR A 139 -10.65 -6.83 3.67
C THR A 139 -10.99 -8.28 3.33
N GLY A 140 -12.27 -8.56 3.05
CA GLY A 140 -12.63 -9.78 2.35
C GLY A 140 -12.01 -9.79 0.94
N GLY A 141 -11.83 -10.99 0.38
CA GLY A 141 -11.39 -11.16 -0.99
C GLY A 141 -12.40 -10.58 -1.98
N GLN A 142 -11.93 -10.24 -3.18
CA GLN A 142 -12.74 -9.59 -4.21
C GLN A 142 -14.00 -10.40 -4.57
N SER A 143 -13.89 -11.72 -4.55
CA SER A 143 -14.97 -12.68 -4.82
C SER A 143 -15.65 -13.20 -3.55
N CYS A 144 -15.38 -12.60 -2.38
CA CYS A 144 -16.06 -12.94 -1.14
C CYS A 144 -17.55 -12.55 -1.23
N SER A 145 -18.42 -13.51 -0.92
CA SER A 145 -19.87 -13.33 -0.92
C SER A 145 -20.32 -12.44 0.25
N GLN A 146 -19.64 -12.52 1.38
CA GLN A 146 -19.88 -11.65 2.53
C GLN A 146 -19.32 -10.26 2.27
N LYS A 147 -20.13 -9.23 2.56
CA LYS A 147 -19.69 -7.84 2.56
C LYS A 147 -19.41 -7.40 4.00
N PHE A 148 -18.39 -6.56 4.15
CA PHE A 148 -17.95 -6.05 5.43
C PHE A 148 -18.09 -4.53 5.44
N THR A 149 -18.49 -3.98 6.57
CA THR A 149 -18.62 -2.54 6.75
C THR A 149 -17.23 -1.90 6.89
N PRO A 150 -17.09 -0.58 6.64
CA PRO A 150 -15.86 0.14 6.93
C PRO A 150 -15.39 -0.01 8.39
N GLU A 151 -16.32 -0.11 9.33
CA GLU A 151 -16.04 -0.31 10.76
C GLU A 151 -15.44 -1.70 11.03
N GLU A 152 -15.93 -2.75 10.38
CA GLU A 152 -15.37 -4.11 10.48
C GLU A 152 -13.98 -4.18 9.86
N VAL A 153 -13.80 -3.62 8.66
CA VAL A 153 -12.49 -3.48 7.99
C VAL A 153 -11.51 -2.72 8.88
N ALA A 154 -11.96 -1.61 9.48
CA ALA A 154 -11.15 -0.80 10.38
C ALA A 154 -10.73 -1.56 11.63
N MET A 155 -11.66 -2.28 12.28
CA MET A 155 -11.36 -3.06 13.47
C MET A 155 -10.36 -4.17 13.18
N ALA A 156 -10.57 -4.94 12.11
CA ALA A 156 -9.67 -6.01 11.70
C ALA A 156 -8.28 -5.48 11.35
N THR A 157 -8.23 -4.39 10.57
CA THR A 157 -6.97 -3.77 10.13
C THR A 157 -6.18 -3.20 11.32
N VAL A 158 -6.80 -2.37 12.16
CA VAL A 158 -6.12 -1.77 13.32
C VAL A 158 -5.70 -2.84 14.32
N THR A 159 -6.47 -3.91 14.49
CA THR A 159 -6.08 -5.06 15.33
C THR A 159 -4.85 -5.77 14.81
N ALA A 160 -4.79 -6.08 13.50
CA ALA A 160 -3.63 -6.73 12.89
C ALA A 160 -2.36 -5.89 13.04
N LEU A 161 -2.46 -4.57 12.81
CA LEU A 161 -1.33 -3.65 13.01
C LEU A 161 -0.88 -3.61 14.47
N ARG A 162 -1.82 -3.49 15.42
CA ARG A 162 -1.53 -3.50 16.88
C ARG A 162 -0.81 -4.75 17.36
N ARG A 163 -1.03 -5.88 16.70
CA ARG A 163 -0.39 -7.15 17.04
C ARG A 163 1.02 -7.31 16.46
N THR A 164 1.41 -6.50 15.48
CA THR A 164 2.59 -6.81 14.65
C THR A 164 3.53 -5.65 14.39
N VAL A 165 3.04 -4.41 14.36
CA VAL A 165 3.85 -3.22 14.08
C VAL A 165 4.42 -2.69 15.41
N PRO A 166 5.72 -2.41 15.52
CA PRO A 166 6.30 -1.73 16.68
C PRO A 166 5.92 -0.25 16.73
N SER A 167 5.70 0.32 17.93
CA SER A 167 5.34 1.75 18.12
C SER A 167 6.37 2.75 17.57
N ALA A 168 7.61 2.31 17.33
CA ALA A 168 8.68 3.14 16.76
C ALA A 168 8.41 3.59 15.30
N VAL A 169 7.60 2.85 14.54
CA VAL A 169 7.29 3.21 13.15
C VAL A 169 6.46 4.50 13.12
N PRO A 170 6.85 5.59 12.45
CA PRO A 170 6.15 6.86 12.58
C PRO A 170 4.78 6.87 11.88
N GLY A 171 4.61 6.08 10.82
CA GLY A 171 3.41 6.13 10.00
C GLY A 171 3.17 4.91 9.13
N ILE A 172 1.88 4.69 8.86
CA ILE A 172 1.34 3.65 8.01
C ILE A 172 0.52 4.34 6.92
N CYS A 173 0.95 4.20 5.67
CA CYS A 173 0.34 4.83 4.51
C CYS A 173 -0.28 3.75 3.62
N PHE A 174 -1.57 3.48 3.77
CA PHE A 174 -2.22 2.35 3.10
C PHE A 174 -2.21 2.48 1.57
N LEU A 175 -2.00 1.35 0.89
CA LEU A 175 -2.39 1.19 -0.52
C LEU A 175 -3.90 1.02 -0.63
N SER A 176 -4.47 1.46 -1.76
CA SER A 176 -5.92 1.30 -2.00
C SER A 176 -6.28 -0.09 -2.55
N GLY A 177 -5.33 -0.82 -3.12
CA GLY A 177 -5.60 -2.09 -3.78
C GLY A 177 -6.64 -1.90 -4.89
N GLY A 178 -7.62 -2.81 -4.96
CA GLY A 178 -8.75 -2.77 -5.89
C GLY A 178 -9.97 -1.98 -5.43
N GLN A 179 -9.92 -1.34 -4.26
CA GLN A 179 -11.04 -0.58 -3.71
C GLN A 179 -11.45 0.56 -4.64
N SER A 180 -12.74 0.89 -4.64
CA SER A 180 -13.22 2.12 -5.28
C SER A 180 -12.60 3.35 -4.62
N GLU A 181 -12.67 4.51 -5.29
CA GLU A 181 -12.18 5.75 -4.68
C GLU A 181 -12.89 6.00 -3.34
N GLU A 182 -14.22 5.87 -3.33
CA GLU A 182 -15.04 6.15 -2.15
C GLU A 182 -14.83 5.15 -1.02
N GLU A 183 -14.77 3.86 -1.34
CA GLU A 183 -14.51 2.79 -0.36
C GLU A 183 -13.16 3.01 0.35
N ALA A 184 -12.09 3.34 -0.40
CA ALA A 184 -10.78 3.59 0.18
C ALA A 184 -10.78 4.77 1.17
N SER A 185 -11.62 5.79 0.94
CA SER A 185 -11.79 6.91 1.87
C SER A 185 -12.61 6.55 3.09
N LEU A 186 -13.70 5.78 2.91
CA LEU A 186 -14.56 5.34 4.01
C LEU A 186 -13.79 4.42 4.96
N ASN A 187 -13.04 3.46 4.43
CA ASN A 187 -12.23 2.54 5.23
C ASN A 187 -11.12 3.28 5.98
N LEU A 188 -10.41 4.21 5.31
CA LEU A 188 -9.40 5.05 5.98
C LEU A 188 -9.99 5.92 7.10
N ASN A 189 -11.16 6.51 6.85
CA ASN A 189 -11.86 7.32 7.83
C ASN A 189 -12.28 6.48 9.05
N ALA A 190 -12.85 5.29 8.82
CA ALA A 190 -13.23 4.36 9.87
C ALA A 190 -12.00 3.90 10.68
N MET A 191 -10.86 3.64 10.03
CA MET A 191 -9.60 3.32 10.72
C MET A 191 -9.14 4.44 11.65
N ASN A 192 -9.25 5.70 11.25
CA ASN A 192 -8.91 6.85 12.08
C ASN A 192 -9.96 7.16 13.17
N ARG A 193 -11.18 6.62 13.04
CA ARG A 193 -12.25 6.70 14.06
C ARG A 193 -12.34 5.48 14.98
N CYS A 194 -11.61 4.41 14.68
CA CYS A 194 -11.57 3.21 15.51
C CYS A 194 -11.20 3.55 16.96
N SER A 195 -11.82 2.88 17.93
CA SER A 195 -11.64 3.14 19.36
C SER A 195 -10.31 2.61 19.92
N LEU A 196 -9.61 1.75 19.19
CA LEU A 196 -8.34 1.18 19.62
C LEU A 196 -7.20 2.21 19.52
N LEU A 197 -6.26 2.14 20.47
CA LEU A 197 -5.05 2.97 20.45
C LEU A 197 -4.22 2.68 19.18
N ARG A 198 -3.81 3.74 18.49
CA ARG A 198 -2.92 3.70 17.33
C ARG A 198 -1.68 4.54 17.64
N PRO A 199 -0.53 3.92 17.96
CA PRO A 199 0.69 4.68 18.27
C PRO A 199 1.37 5.25 17.01
N TRP A 200 0.82 4.97 15.82
CA TRP A 200 1.31 5.45 14.52
C TRP A 200 0.30 6.37 13.86
N ARG A 201 0.78 7.21 12.93
CA ARG A 201 -0.13 7.92 12.01
C ARG A 201 -0.71 6.93 10.99
N VAL A 202 -2.01 6.99 10.76
CA VAL A 202 -2.70 6.17 9.75
C VAL A 202 -3.16 7.08 8.61
N SER A 203 -2.54 6.92 7.45
CA SER A 203 -2.74 7.76 6.26
C SER A 203 -2.83 6.92 4.99
N PHE A 204 -2.69 7.55 3.83
CA PHE A 204 -2.85 6.93 2.51
C PHE A 204 -1.62 7.12 1.61
N SER A 205 -1.37 6.13 0.77
CA SER A 205 -0.46 6.17 -0.38
C SER A 205 -1.21 5.59 -1.59
N TYR A 206 -2.13 6.39 -2.13
CA TYR A 206 -3.09 5.95 -3.15
C TYR A 206 -2.65 6.30 -4.57
N GLY A 207 -2.74 5.31 -5.46
CA GLY A 207 -2.70 5.50 -6.91
C GLY A 207 -4.13 5.60 -7.46
N ARG A 208 -4.71 4.45 -7.82
CA ARG A 208 -6.05 4.36 -8.42
C ARG A 208 -7.13 5.13 -7.65
N ALA A 209 -7.20 4.97 -6.32
CA ALA A 209 -8.22 5.65 -5.49
C ALA A 209 -8.10 7.18 -5.41
N LEU A 210 -7.03 7.76 -5.96
CA LEU A 210 -6.82 9.21 -6.06
C LEU A 210 -6.97 9.72 -7.50
N GLN A 211 -6.78 8.85 -8.50
CA GLN A 211 -6.60 9.23 -9.90
C GLN A 211 -7.72 8.77 -10.83
N ALA A 212 -8.55 7.79 -10.45
CA ALA A 212 -9.53 7.18 -11.36
C ALA A 212 -10.53 8.21 -11.93
N SER A 213 -11.15 9.02 -11.08
CA SER A 213 -12.06 10.09 -11.53
C SER A 213 -11.33 11.18 -12.33
N ALA A 214 -10.10 11.51 -11.95
CA ALA A 214 -9.30 12.52 -12.66
C ALA A 214 -8.95 12.06 -14.08
N LEU A 215 -8.52 10.80 -14.25
CA LEU A 215 -8.25 10.19 -15.55
C LEU A 215 -9.51 10.11 -16.41
N SER A 216 -10.64 9.71 -15.81
CA SER A 216 -11.95 9.66 -16.49
C SER A 216 -12.43 11.05 -16.95
N ALA A 217 -12.15 12.10 -16.17
CA ALA A 217 -12.46 13.47 -16.55
C ALA A 217 -11.53 13.98 -17.66
N TRP A 218 -10.23 13.67 -17.58
CA TRP A 218 -9.23 14.13 -18.54
C TRP A 218 -9.43 13.57 -19.94
N LYS A 219 -9.57 12.24 -20.07
CA LYS A 219 -9.67 11.53 -21.36
C LYS A 219 -8.52 11.81 -22.34
N GLY A 220 -7.35 12.25 -21.85
CA GLY A 220 -6.20 12.61 -22.69
C GLY A 220 -6.35 13.93 -23.45
N LYS A 221 -7.34 14.76 -23.10
CA LYS A 221 -7.69 15.99 -23.82
C LYS A 221 -7.29 17.23 -23.02
N THR A 222 -6.49 18.12 -23.60
CA THR A 222 -5.99 19.33 -22.94
C THR A 222 -7.12 20.24 -22.47
N GLU A 223 -8.22 20.31 -23.23
CA GLU A 223 -9.40 21.10 -22.86
C GLU A 223 -10.08 20.63 -21.57
N ASN A 224 -9.81 19.40 -21.12
CA ASN A 224 -10.37 18.82 -19.89
C ASN A 224 -9.43 18.94 -18.68
N GLU A 225 -8.28 19.61 -18.81
CA GLU A 225 -7.27 19.68 -17.74
C GLU A 225 -7.86 20.20 -16.42
N LYS A 226 -8.65 21.28 -16.48
CA LYS A 226 -9.29 21.86 -15.30
C LYS A 226 -10.25 20.88 -14.61
N ALA A 227 -11.06 20.17 -15.39
CA ALA A 227 -11.99 19.17 -14.85
C ALA A 227 -11.25 18.01 -14.17
N ALA A 228 -10.12 17.57 -14.73
CA ALA A 228 -9.27 16.55 -14.15
C ALA A 228 -8.61 17.02 -12.84
N GLN A 229 -8.10 18.25 -12.80
CA GLN A 229 -7.53 18.87 -11.60
C GLN A 229 -8.57 19.00 -10.47
N GLU A 230 -9.78 19.44 -10.80
CA GLU A 230 -10.89 19.56 -9.84
C GLU A 230 -11.29 18.19 -9.27
N ALA A 231 -11.39 17.16 -10.11
CA ALA A 231 -11.67 15.79 -9.68
C ALA A 231 -10.58 15.23 -8.75
N PHE A 232 -9.31 15.42 -9.11
CA PHE A 232 -8.17 15.03 -8.28
C PHE A 232 -8.17 15.77 -6.93
N LEU A 233 -8.35 17.09 -6.94
CA LEU A 233 -8.37 17.91 -5.72
C LEU A 233 -9.54 17.52 -4.80
N LYS A 234 -10.70 17.17 -5.36
CA LYS A 234 -11.84 16.63 -4.60
C LYS A 234 -11.41 15.36 -3.85
N ARG A 235 -10.80 14.38 -4.53
CA ARG A 235 -10.31 13.15 -3.89
C ARG A 235 -9.20 13.39 -2.88
N ALA A 236 -8.27 14.30 -3.16
CA ALA A 236 -7.20 14.66 -2.22
C ALA A 236 -7.76 15.27 -0.92
N LYS A 237 -8.73 16.19 -1.02
CA LYS A 237 -9.40 16.79 0.15
C LYS A 237 -10.19 15.75 0.96
N ILE A 238 -10.88 14.84 0.29
CA ILE A 238 -11.62 13.75 0.94
C ILE A 238 -10.66 12.86 1.73
N ASN A 239 -9.60 12.37 1.09
CA ASN A 239 -8.61 11.51 1.75
C ASN A 239 -7.86 12.24 2.88
N GLY A 240 -7.59 13.54 2.72
CA GLY A 240 -7.02 14.39 3.77
C GLY A 240 -7.94 14.55 5.00
N LYS A 241 -9.27 14.55 4.82
CA LYS A 241 -10.23 14.48 5.94
C LYS A 241 -10.32 13.08 6.53
N ALA A 242 -10.27 12.04 5.70
CA ALA A 242 -10.32 10.65 6.13
C ALA A 242 -9.09 10.28 7.00
N SER A 243 -7.90 10.80 6.69
CA SER A 243 -6.68 10.57 7.47
C SER A 243 -6.71 11.17 8.89
N ILE A 244 -7.69 12.03 9.18
CA ILE A 244 -7.94 12.58 10.53
C ILE A 244 -9.32 12.17 11.08
N GLY A 245 -10.01 11.23 10.44
CA GLY A 245 -11.30 10.72 10.90
C GLY A 245 -12.47 11.72 10.78
N GLN A 246 -12.35 12.72 9.90
CA GLN A 246 -13.33 13.80 9.72
C GLN A 246 -14.00 13.77 8.34
N TYR A 247 -13.86 12.68 7.59
CA TYR A 247 -14.62 12.53 6.36
C TYR A 247 -16.06 12.13 6.68
N VAL A 248 -16.99 12.94 6.16
CA VAL A 248 -18.43 12.67 6.19
C VAL A 248 -18.88 12.52 4.74
N PRO A 249 -19.33 11.33 4.32
CA PRO A 249 -19.82 11.13 2.97
C PRO A 249 -21.09 11.95 2.75
N SER A 250 -21.18 12.67 1.63
CA SER A 250 -22.29 13.59 1.34
C SER A 250 -23.55 12.91 0.80
N GLY A 251 -23.61 11.57 0.79
CA GLY A 251 -24.69 10.78 0.18
C GLY A 251 -24.75 10.85 -1.36
N SER A 252 -24.01 11.77 -1.99
CA SER A 252 -23.88 11.97 -3.43
C SER A 252 -22.55 11.45 -3.97
N SER A 253 -22.24 10.18 -3.73
CA SER A 253 -21.11 9.55 -4.41
C SER A 253 -21.46 9.43 -5.90
N ASP A 254 -20.80 10.20 -6.75
CA ASP A 254 -20.93 10.09 -8.21
C ASP A 254 -20.58 8.65 -8.63
N THR A 255 -21.31 8.08 -9.59
CA THR A 255 -21.20 6.66 -9.99
C THR A 255 -19.78 6.20 -10.28
N THR A 256 -18.92 7.08 -10.82
CA THR A 256 -17.50 6.82 -11.08
C THR A 256 -16.68 6.54 -9.82
N SER A 257 -16.96 7.25 -8.72
CA SER A 257 -16.18 7.14 -7.47
C SER A 257 -16.46 5.84 -6.70
N SER A 258 -17.60 5.20 -6.98
CA SER A 258 -18.04 3.96 -6.35
C SER A 258 -17.71 2.70 -7.18
N GLN A 259 -17.13 2.86 -8.38
CA GLN A 259 -16.73 1.72 -9.21
C GLN A 259 -15.52 1.01 -8.62
N SER A 260 -15.58 -0.32 -8.55
CA SER A 260 -14.42 -1.15 -8.19
C SER A 260 -13.27 -0.85 -9.14
N LEU A 261 -12.08 -0.66 -8.59
CA LEU A 261 -10.86 -0.41 -9.34
C LEU A 261 -10.01 -1.68 -9.48
N PHE A 262 -10.53 -2.83 -9.04
CA PHE A 262 -9.83 -4.11 -9.03
C PHE A 262 -9.39 -4.54 -10.43
N GLN A 263 -8.19 -5.11 -10.49
CA GLN A 263 -7.66 -5.80 -11.67
C GLN A 263 -7.05 -7.13 -11.18
N PRO A 264 -7.46 -8.28 -11.74
CA PRO A 264 -6.92 -9.57 -11.35
C PRO A 264 -5.41 -9.62 -11.50
N SER A 265 -4.70 -10.15 -10.51
CA SER A 265 -3.23 -10.32 -10.56
C SER A 265 -2.48 -9.04 -10.96
N TYR A 266 -2.92 -7.89 -10.43
CA TYR A 266 -2.42 -6.58 -10.85
C TYR A 266 -0.89 -6.46 -10.70
N THR A 267 -0.25 -6.16 -11.82
CA THR A 267 1.16 -5.79 -11.95
C THR A 267 1.24 -4.35 -12.44
N TYR A 268 2.23 -3.60 -11.93
CA TYR A 268 2.45 -2.20 -12.31
C TYR A 268 3.23 -2.09 -13.62
#